data_AF-A0A3C1II16-F1
#
_entry.id   AF-A0A3C1II16-F1
#
_cell.length_a   1.000
_cell.length_b   1.000
_cell.length_c   1.000
_cell.angle_alpha   90.00
_cell.angle_beta   90.00
_cell.angle_gamma   90.00
#
_symmetry.space_group_name_H-M   'P 1'
#
loop_
_entity.id
_entity.type
_entity.pdbx_description
1 polymer ?
#
loop_
_entity_poly.entity_id
_entity_poly.type
_entity_poly.pdbx_seq_one_letter_code
_entity_poly.pdbx_strand_id
1 'polypeptide(L)' 'MYLTSNEANSHPINGPETISMQEHKVNAVVSHENELLLNTVQCFLKDEIYPHEDAVDRSGEVPLELGRQIEARAKEVG' A
#
# COMPACT_ATOMS: atom_id res chain seq x y z
N MET A 1 18.22 27.54 -50.16
CA MET A 1 18.75 28.16 -48.92
C MET A 1 17.58 28.47 -48.01
N TYR A 2 17.77 28.29 -46.70
CA TYR A 2 16.79 27.89 -45.68
C TYR A 2 15.56 28.78 -45.50
N LEU A 3 14.44 28.09 -45.21
CA LEU A 3 13.11 28.62 -44.90
C LEU A 3 13.08 29.40 -43.59
N THR A 4 12.10 30.29 -43.54
CA THR A 4 11.85 31.37 -42.58
C THR A 4 11.26 30.88 -41.26
N SER A 5 11.59 31.61 -40.18
CA SER A 5 10.81 31.77 -38.95
C SER A 5 10.60 30.54 -38.07
N ASN A 6 11.53 30.32 -37.13
CA ASN A 6 11.24 29.62 -35.89
C ASN A 6 10.80 30.67 -34.86
N GLU A 7 9.50 30.95 -34.80
CA GLU A 7 8.94 31.70 -33.68
C GLU A 7 9.27 30.96 -32.39
N ALA A 8 9.95 31.68 -31.50
CA ALA A 8 10.29 31.26 -30.17
C ALA A 8 9.03 30.80 -29.44
N ASN A 9 8.84 29.48 -29.40
CA ASN A 9 7.92 28.83 -28.51
C ASN A 9 8.39 29.06 -27.06
N SER A 10 8.02 30.22 -26.55
CA SER A 10 8.26 30.69 -25.19
C SER A 10 7.26 29.98 -24.28
N HIS A 11 7.41 28.66 -24.13
CA HIS A 11 6.76 27.97 -23.02
C HIS A 11 7.46 28.46 -21.74
N PRO A 12 6.72 29.01 -20.77
CA PRO A 12 7.32 29.32 -19.48
C PRO A 12 7.85 28.01 -18.89
N ILE A 13 9.14 28.00 -18.59
CA ILE A 13 9.80 27.02 -17.73
C ILE A 13 9.08 27.04 -16.38
N ASN A 14 8.04 26.20 -16.25
CA ASN A 14 7.46 25.88 -14.95
C ASN A 14 8.59 25.29 -14.09
N GLY A 15 8.68 25.74 -12.85
CA GLY A 15 9.74 25.45 -11.88
C GLY A 15 9.94 23.97 -11.57
N PRO A 16 10.82 23.62 -10.60
CA PRO A 16 11.18 22.23 -10.33
C PRO A 16 9.93 21.40 -10.17
N GLU A 17 9.76 20.43 -11.08
CA GLU A 17 8.62 19.51 -11.09
C GLU A 17 8.49 18.93 -9.69
N THR A 18 7.49 19.39 -8.94
CA THR A 18 7.08 18.73 -7.71
C THR A 18 6.72 17.32 -8.12
N ILE A 19 7.54 16.35 -7.74
CA ILE A 19 7.24 14.93 -7.88
C ILE A 19 5.94 14.72 -7.11
N SER A 20 4.84 14.76 -7.84
CA SER A 20 3.54 14.33 -7.35
C SER A 20 3.71 12.84 -7.12
N MET A 21 3.79 12.43 -5.85
CA MET A 21 3.65 11.04 -5.48
C MET A 21 2.26 10.61 -5.93
N GLN A 22 2.17 10.11 -7.16
CA GLN A 22 0.94 9.50 -7.65
C GLN A 22 0.65 8.34 -6.70
N GLU A 23 -0.38 8.49 -5.86
CA GLU A 23 -1.01 7.37 -5.19
C GLU A 23 -1.32 6.34 -6.28
N HIS A 24 -0.55 5.26 -6.30
CA HIS A 24 -0.84 4.13 -7.16
C HIS A 24 -2.04 3.42 -6.53
N LYS A 25 -3.23 3.98 -6.81
CA LYS A 25 -4.50 3.39 -6.46
C LYS A 25 -4.55 2.06 -7.20
N VAL A 26 -4.33 0.97 -6.48
CA VAL A 26 -4.46 -0.39 -7.01
C VAL A 26 -5.92 -0.57 -7.41
N ASN A 27 -6.24 -0.24 -8.66
CA ASN A 27 -7.52 -0.55 -9.27
C ASN A 27 -7.50 -2.03 -9.66
N ALA A 28 -7.48 -2.89 -8.64
CA ALA A 28 -7.79 -4.29 -8.84
C ALA A 28 -9.28 -4.36 -9.20
N VAL A 29 -9.59 -4.82 -10.42
CA VAL A 29 -10.91 -5.36 -10.71
C VAL A 29 -11.08 -6.51 -9.71
N VAL A 30 -11.88 -6.29 -8.67
CA VAL A 30 -12.09 -7.29 -7.62
C VAL A 30 -13.01 -8.36 -8.21
N SER A 31 -12.42 -9.43 -8.72
CA SER A 31 -13.16 -10.69 -8.93
C SER A 31 -13.78 -11.11 -7.60
N HIS A 32 -14.93 -11.80 -7.62
CA HIS A 32 -15.57 -12.30 -6.40
C HIS A 32 -14.60 -13.10 -5.51
N GLU A 33 -13.69 -13.88 -6.13
CA GLU A 33 -12.63 -14.59 -5.42
C GLU A 33 -11.64 -13.66 -4.72
N ASN A 34 -11.26 -12.55 -5.38
CA ASN A 34 -10.41 -11.53 -4.76
C ASN A 34 -11.11 -10.83 -3.61
N GLU A 35 -12.44 -10.62 -3.69
CA GLU A 35 -13.23 -10.04 -2.60
C GLU A 35 -13.23 -10.95 -1.38
N LEU A 36 -13.46 -12.25 -1.59
CA LEU A 36 -13.41 -13.25 -0.53
C LEU A 36 -12.02 -13.30 0.11
N LEU A 37 -10.96 -13.35 -0.69
CA LEU A 37 -9.59 -13.35 -0.19
C LEU A 37 -9.29 -12.09 0.63
N LEU A 38 -9.64 -10.92 0.10
CA LEU A 38 -9.42 -9.64 0.77
C LEU A 38 -10.19 -9.58 2.10
N ASN A 39 -11.43 -10.07 2.12
CA ASN A 39 -12.24 -10.10 3.33
C ASN A 39 -11.61 -11.01 4.41
N THR A 40 -11.13 -12.19 4.04
CA THR A 40 -10.46 -13.10 4.97
C THR A 40 -9.20 -12.46 5.57
N VAL A 41 -8.36 -11.83 4.74
CA VAL A 41 -7.15 -11.14 5.22
C VAL A 41 -7.50 -9.95 6.11
N GLN A 42 -8.50 -9.14 5.75
CA GLN A 42 -8.91 -8.00 6.56
C GLN A 42 -9.45 -8.42 7.92
N CYS A 43 -10.26 -9.49 7.99
CA CYS A 43 -10.75 -10.02 9.26
C CYS A 43 -9.59 -10.52 10.13
N PHE A 44 -8.65 -11.27 9.56
CA PHE A 44 -7.48 -11.75 10.28
C PHE A 44 -6.64 -10.62 10.88
N LEU A 45 -6.33 -9.58 10.09
CA LEU A 45 -5.58 -8.42 10.60
C LEU A 45 -6.30 -7.74 11.76
N LYS A 46 -7.61 -7.54 11.63
CA LYS A 46 -8.44 -6.87 12.64
C LYS A 46 -8.51 -7.64 13.95
N ASP A 47 -8.65 -8.96 13.86
CA ASP A 47 -8.90 -9.79 15.03
C ASP A 47 -7.60 -10.26 15.70
N GLU A 48 -6.51 -10.44 14.94
CA GLU A 48 -5.27 -11.06 15.43
C GLU A 48 -4.03 -10.15 15.43
N ILE A 49 -3.97 -9.12 14.58
CA ILE A 49 -2.76 -8.27 14.46
C ILE A 49 -2.95 -6.92 15.16
N TYR A 50 -3.96 -6.14 14.77
CA TYR A 50 -4.18 -4.78 15.30
C TYR A 50 -4.35 -4.70 16.83
N PRO A 51 -4.93 -5.68 17.55
CA PRO A 51 -5.01 -5.62 19.01
C PRO A 51 -3.65 -5.57 19.72
N HIS A 52 -2.58 -5.96 19.04
CA HIS A 52 -1.24 -6.06 19.61
C HIS A 52 -0.25 -5.03 19.07
N GLU A 53 -0.65 -4.21 18.09
CA GLU A 53 0.21 -3.26 17.38
C GLU A 53 0.88 -2.27 18.35
N ASP A 54 0.09 -1.55 19.17
CA ASP A 54 0.62 -0.60 20.17
C ASP A 54 1.60 -1.22 21.17
N ALA A 55 1.38 -2.49 21.52
CA ALA A 55 2.22 -3.20 22.48
C ALA A 55 3.54 -3.61 21.85
N VAL A 56 3.49 -4.17 20.64
CA VAL A 56 4.64 -4.59 19.84
C VAL A 56 5.48 -3.38 19.41
N ASP A 57 4.86 -2.29 19.01
CA ASP A 57 5.55 -1.05 18.64
C ASP A 57 6.30 -0.45 19.81
N ARG A 58 5.70 -0.48 21.02
CA ARG A 58 6.35 0.02 22.23
C ARG A 58 7.48 -0.89 22.71
N SER A 59 7.34 -2.21 22.60
CA SER A 59 8.41 -3.15 22.96
C SER A 59 9.51 -3.25 21.90
N GLY A 60 9.20 -2.93 20.64
CA GLY A 60 10.08 -3.13 19.49
C GLY A 60 10.22 -4.59 19.07
N GLU A 61 9.44 -5.51 19.65
CA GLU A 61 9.50 -6.94 19.38
C GLU A 61 8.15 -7.61 19.56
N VAL A 62 7.93 -8.70 18.81
CA VAL A 62 6.76 -9.57 18.96
C VAL A 62 7.07 -10.64 20.02
N PRO A 63 6.35 -10.69 21.14
CA PRO A 63 6.53 -11.75 22.13
C PRO A 63 6.35 -13.15 21.52
N LEU A 64 7.20 -14.11 21.88
CA LEU A 64 7.20 -15.45 21.29
C LEU A 64 5.83 -16.15 21.38
N GLU A 65 5.15 -16.02 22.52
CA GLU A 65 3.84 -16.63 22.72
C GLU A 65 2.77 -16.02 21.82
N LEU A 66 2.80 -14.69 21.66
CA LEU A 66 1.91 -13.99 20.74
C LEU A 66 2.16 -14.45 19.30
N GLY A 67 3.43 -14.55 18.88
CA GLY A 67 3.77 -15.06 17.56
C GLY A 67 3.25 -16.48 17.30
N ARG A 68 3.36 -17.38 18.29
CA ARG A 68 2.83 -18.76 18.21
C ARG A 68 1.31 -18.79 18.11
N GLN A 69 0.62 -17.94 18.87
CA GLN A 69 -0.83 -17.82 18.81
C GLN A 69 -1.27 -17.35 17.42
N ILE A 70 -0.68 -16.28 16.89
CA ILE A 70 -0.99 -15.74 15.56
C ILE A 70 -0.73 -16.80 14.48
N GLU A 71 0.37 -17.55 14.59
CA GLU A 71 0.68 -18.66 13.66
C GLU A 71 -0.39 -19.76 13.70
N ALA A 72 -0.83 -20.17 14.88
CA ALA A 72 -1.88 -21.18 15.04
C ALA A 72 -3.20 -20.70 14.40
N ARG A 73 -3.57 -19.45 14.66
CA ARG A 73 -4.80 -18.84 14.12
C ARG A 73 -4.75 -18.68 12.60
N ALA A 74 -3.61 -18.31 12.04
CA ALA A 74 -3.41 -18.25 10.59
C ALA A 74 -3.69 -19.60 9.92
N LYS A 75 -3.22 -20.71 10.52
CA LYS A 75 -3.47 -22.08 10.02
C LYS A 75 -4.93 -22.51 10.15
N GLU A 76 -5.69 -21.94 11.08
CA GLU A 76 -7.12 -22.25 11.24
C GLU A 76 -7.99 -21.57 10.17
N VAL A 77 -7.61 -20.37 9.75
CA VAL A 77 -8.40 -19.57 8.79
C VAL A 77 -8.07 -19.86 7.32
N GLY A 78 -6.93 -20.51 7.01
CA GLY A 78 -6.58 -20.93 5.65
C GLY A 78 -5.14 -21.40 5.46
#